data_AF-A0A8S0H5Y5-F1
#
_entry.id   AF-A0A8S0H5Y5-F1
#
_cell.length_a   1.000
_cell.length_b   1.000
_cell.length_c   1.000
_cell.angle_alpha   90.00
_cell.angle_beta   90.00
_cell.angle_gamma   90.00
#
_symmetry.space_group_name_H-M   'P 1'
#
loop_
_entity.id
_entity.type
_entity.pdbx_description
1 polymer ?
#
loop_
_entity_poly.entity_id
_entity_poly.type
_entity_poly.pdbx_seq_one_letter_code
_entity_poly.pdbx_strand_id
1 'polypeptide(L)'
;MIFGLIPLIDGLMGEDASNPPESAVPDLEKQPYYRFIVYSCAVLSVLSLVVTAWMAISGVDWIIAGGLLQLSEQLHLQGSLASFAAFLTERAQLHGSIGWFTYLGMAMSTGAATGIAINIAHELGHKNRGMAKFLAKLALASTFYGHFFVEHNRGHHVRVATPEDPASSRLGESFWSFLPRTVWFSLSSAWHLESQRLEKLGLPTLHWKNGVLSAWLYSVVLWGVLIAWLGAAVIPFLVIQGSTASLCWRWSTTSSTTVCCARNSPTAVMNAARRATPGTATGSSPTSSCSSCSATPTTTPTRPVRIRPCVTSTSRHSCPMATPP
;
A
#
# COMPACT_ATOMS: atom_id res chain seq x y z
N MET A 1 -17.52 10.07 3.52
CA MET A 1 -17.80 8.63 3.35
C MET A 1 -16.70 7.76 3.94
N ILE A 2 -15.48 7.73 3.37
CA ILE A 2 -14.41 6.78 3.74
C ILE A 2 -14.03 6.83 5.24
N PHE A 3 -13.85 8.03 5.82
CA PHE A 3 -13.41 8.17 7.22
C PHE A 3 -14.55 8.28 8.26
N GLY A 4 -15.80 8.12 7.85
CA GLY A 4 -16.95 8.26 8.76
C GLY A 4 -17.96 7.13 8.63
N LEU A 5 -18.44 6.89 7.41
CA LEU A 5 -19.43 5.84 7.16
C LEU A 5 -18.83 4.45 7.29
N ILE A 6 -17.61 4.20 6.79
CA ILE A 6 -16.99 2.88 6.88
C ILE A 6 -16.73 2.50 8.35
N PRO A 7 -16.09 3.33 9.20
CA PRO A 7 -15.95 3.02 10.62
C PRO A 7 -17.29 2.84 11.35
N LEU A 8 -18.32 3.58 10.97
CA LEU A 8 -19.66 3.42 11.54
C LEU A 8 -20.25 2.05 11.17
N ILE A 9 -20.18 1.66 9.89
CA ILE A 9 -20.67 0.35 9.42
C ILE A 9 -19.88 -0.77 10.08
N ASP A 10 -18.54 -0.65 10.14
CA ASP A 10 -17.66 -1.61 10.80
C ASP A 10 -18.05 -1.81 12.28
N GLY A 11 -18.26 -0.70 13.01
CA GLY A 11 -18.75 -0.74 14.38
C GLY A 11 -20.16 -1.32 14.53
N LEU A 12 -21.03 -1.18 13.52
CA LEU A 12 -22.37 -1.76 13.51
C LEU A 12 -22.38 -3.26 13.15
N MET A 13 -21.45 -3.71 12.30
CA MET A 13 -21.34 -5.10 11.87
C MET A 13 -20.68 -6.00 12.92
N GLY A 14 -19.93 -5.41 13.86
CA GLY A 14 -19.26 -6.13 14.94
C GLY A 14 -17.98 -6.83 14.48
N GLU A 15 -17.24 -7.38 15.43
CA GLU A 15 -15.96 -8.04 15.17
C GLU A 15 -16.18 -9.47 14.63
N ASP A 16 -15.45 -9.83 13.58
CA ASP A 16 -15.38 -11.23 13.12
C ASP A 16 -14.56 -12.06 14.11
N ALA A 17 -15.21 -13.06 14.72
CA ALA A 17 -14.59 -13.94 15.71
C ALA A 17 -13.81 -15.11 15.08
N SER A 18 -13.81 -15.24 13.75
CA SER A 18 -13.27 -16.40 13.04
C SER A 18 -12.20 -16.01 12.01
N ASN A 19 -10.92 -16.11 12.40
CA ASN A 19 -9.81 -15.96 11.46
C ASN A 19 -9.27 -17.37 11.11
N PRO A 20 -8.98 -17.67 9.82
CA PRO A 20 -8.27 -18.90 9.47
C PRO A 20 -6.97 -19.05 10.28
N PRO A 21 -6.62 -20.27 10.72
CA PRO A 21 -5.37 -20.50 11.43
C PRO A 21 -4.18 -20.16 10.51
N GLU A 22 -3.08 -19.67 11.07
CA GLU A 22 -1.88 -19.29 10.29
C GLU A 22 -1.35 -20.45 9.42
N SER A 23 -1.56 -21.70 9.85
CA SER A 23 -1.22 -22.90 9.07
C SER A 23 -1.98 -23.03 7.75
N ALA A 24 -3.16 -22.44 7.63
CA ALA A 24 -3.97 -22.46 6.40
C ALA A 24 -3.58 -21.35 5.41
N VAL A 25 -2.88 -20.30 5.86
CA VAL A 25 -2.51 -19.14 5.02
C VAL A 25 -1.76 -19.54 3.75
N PRO A 26 -0.74 -20.43 3.77
CA PRO A 26 -0.03 -20.82 2.56
C PRO A 26 -0.91 -21.51 1.52
N ASP A 27 -1.96 -22.22 1.95
CA ASP A 27 -2.90 -22.88 1.04
C ASP A 27 -3.95 -21.92 0.51
N LEU A 28 -4.41 -20.96 1.32
CA LEU A 28 -5.25 -19.85 0.88
C LEU A 28 -4.52 -18.99 -0.17
N GLU A 29 -3.24 -18.67 0.03
CA GLU A 29 -2.44 -17.90 -0.93
C GLU A 29 -2.27 -18.57 -2.30
N LYS A 30 -2.36 -19.90 -2.36
CA LYS A 30 -2.30 -20.65 -3.62
C LYS A 30 -3.60 -20.57 -4.41
N GLN A 31 -4.71 -20.23 -3.75
CA GLN A 31 -6.01 -20.20 -4.42
C GLN A 31 -6.06 -19.08 -5.47
N PRO A 32 -6.63 -19.36 -6.66
CA PRO A 32 -6.70 -18.38 -7.74
C PRO A 32 -7.61 -17.19 -7.37
N TYR A 33 -8.59 -17.39 -6.49
CA TYR A 33 -9.56 -16.38 -6.06
C TYR A 33 -8.89 -15.12 -5.49
N TYR A 34 -8.05 -15.25 -4.45
CA TYR A 34 -7.39 -14.10 -3.84
C TYR A 34 -6.46 -13.38 -4.80
N ARG A 35 -5.74 -14.14 -5.64
CA ARG A 35 -4.88 -13.56 -6.67
C ARG A 35 -5.69 -12.77 -7.70
N PHE A 36 -6.81 -13.32 -8.15
CA PHE A 36 -7.69 -12.66 -9.12
C PHE A 36 -8.21 -11.33 -8.56
N ILE A 37 -8.66 -11.30 -7.30
CA ILE A 37 -9.15 -10.08 -6.66
C ILE A 37 -8.04 -9.03 -6.60
N VAL A 38 -6.89 -9.36 -6.04
CA VAL A 38 -5.80 -8.40 -5.85
C VAL A 38 -5.28 -7.88 -7.20
N TYR A 39 -5.19 -8.74 -8.22
CA TYR A 39 -4.76 -8.33 -9.55
C TYR A 39 -5.81 -7.44 -10.23
N SER A 40 -7.09 -7.79 -10.11
CA SER A 40 -8.19 -6.99 -10.64
C SER A 40 -8.21 -5.61 -9.98
N CYS A 41 -8.03 -5.52 -8.67
CA CYS A 41 -7.99 -4.24 -7.97
C CYS A 41 -6.83 -3.35 -8.44
N ALA A 42 -5.65 -3.92 -8.73
CA ALA A 42 -4.52 -3.15 -9.27
C ALA A 42 -4.80 -2.59 -10.68
N VAL A 43 -5.50 -3.35 -11.53
CA VAL A 43 -5.90 -2.89 -12.87
C VAL A 43 -7.01 -1.84 -12.75
N LEU A 44 -8.03 -2.12 -11.93
CA LEU A 44 -9.16 -1.23 -11.71
C LEU A 44 -8.73 0.11 -11.10
N SER A 45 -7.69 0.17 -10.26
CA SER A 45 -7.18 1.45 -9.74
C SER A 45 -6.58 2.33 -10.84
N VAL A 46 -5.88 1.74 -11.82
CA VAL A 46 -5.35 2.49 -12.97
C VAL A 46 -6.45 2.87 -13.93
N LEU A 47 -7.37 1.96 -14.24
CA LEU A 47 -8.54 2.26 -15.08
C LEU A 47 -9.39 3.38 -14.47
N SER A 48 -9.58 3.36 -13.14
CA SER A 48 -10.29 4.41 -12.43
C SER A 48 -9.64 5.76 -12.65
N LEU A 49 -8.30 5.88 -12.51
CA LEU A 49 -7.58 7.12 -12.81
C LEU A 49 -7.77 7.57 -14.26
N VAL A 50 -7.65 6.66 -15.22
CA VAL A 50 -7.79 6.97 -16.66
C VAL A 50 -9.18 7.51 -16.96
N VAL A 51 -10.22 6.82 -16.47
CA VAL A 51 -11.63 7.20 -16.69
C VAL A 51 -11.95 8.51 -16.00
N THR A 52 -11.55 8.71 -14.75
CA THR A 52 -11.88 9.96 -14.03
C THR A 52 -11.10 11.15 -14.57
N ALA A 53 -9.85 10.96 -15.01
CA ALA A 53 -9.08 12.01 -15.69
C ALA A 53 -9.74 12.39 -17.02
N TRP A 54 -10.18 11.42 -17.84
CA TRP A 54 -10.90 11.71 -19.06
C TRP A 54 -12.22 12.43 -18.79
N MET A 55 -13.03 11.94 -17.84
CA MET A 55 -14.27 12.59 -17.41
C MET A 55 -14.05 14.04 -16.97
N ALA A 56 -12.99 14.30 -16.21
CA ALA A 56 -12.66 15.62 -15.69
C ALA A 56 -12.13 16.60 -16.75
N ILE A 57 -11.78 16.16 -17.95
CA ILE A 57 -11.20 17.03 -18.99
C ILE A 57 -12.11 17.20 -20.19
N SER A 58 -12.78 16.14 -20.62
CA SER A 58 -13.60 16.17 -21.84
C SER A 58 -14.76 15.18 -21.85
N GLY A 59 -14.76 14.17 -20.97
CA GLY A 59 -15.78 13.13 -20.98
C GLY A 59 -17.17 13.67 -20.64
N VAL A 60 -17.30 14.60 -19.68
CA VAL A 60 -18.60 15.21 -19.38
C VAL A 60 -19.10 16.04 -20.57
N ASP A 61 -18.25 16.83 -21.21
CA ASP A 61 -18.64 17.61 -22.39
C ASP A 61 -19.04 16.71 -23.57
N TRP A 62 -18.33 15.60 -23.77
CA TRP A 62 -18.70 14.57 -24.75
C TRP A 62 -20.06 13.94 -24.44
N ILE A 63 -20.39 13.70 -23.17
CA ILE A 63 -21.72 13.23 -22.76
C ILE A 63 -22.79 14.29 -23.05
N ILE A 64 -22.55 15.55 -22.68
CA ILE A 64 -23.48 16.68 -22.91
C ILE A 64 -23.78 16.82 -24.42
N ALA A 65 -22.78 16.64 -25.26
CA ALA A 65 -22.88 16.65 -26.72
C ALA A 65 -23.62 15.44 -27.32
N GLY A 66 -24.14 14.53 -26.48
CA GLY A 66 -24.91 13.36 -26.92
C GLY A 66 -24.04 12.16 -27.30
N GLY A 67 -22.76 12.13 -26.93
CA GLY A 67 -21.85 11.04 -27.27
C GLY A 67 -22.33 9.66 -26.79
N LEU A 68 -22.95 9.57 -25.60
CA LEU A 68 -23.54 8.33 -25.10
C LEU A 68 -24.73 7.85 -25.93
N LEU A 69 -25.57 8.78 -26.42
CA LEU A 69 -26.71 8.45 -27.27
C LEU A 69 -26.24 7.88 -28.61
N GLN A 70 -25.27 8.55 -29.24
CA GLN A 70 -24.66 8.12 -30.49
C GLN A 70 -24.00 6.73 -30.35
N LEU A 71 -23.26 6.51 -29.26
CA LEU A 71 -22.64 5.22 -28.99
C LEU A 71 -23.69 4.13 -28.74
N SER A 72 -24.76 4.44 -28.01
CA SER A 72 -25.88 3.52 -27.78
C SER A 72 -26.55 3.09 -29.09
N GLU A 73 -26.72 4.02 -30.02
CA GLU A 73 -27.26 3.75 -31.35
C GLU A 73 -26.30 2.90 -32.20
N GLN A 74 -25.01 3.25 -32.24
CA GLN A 74 -23.97 2.52 -32.98
C GLN A 74 -23.81 1.07 -32.52
N LEU A 75 -23.96 0.83 -31.22
CA LEU A 75 -23.90 -0.51 -30.63
C LEU A 75 -25.26 -1.24 -30.65
N HIS A 76 -26.30 -0.64 -31.24
CA HIS A 76 -27.66 -1.17 -31.28
C HIS A 76 -28.20 -1.57 -29.90
N LEU A 77 -27.85 -0.82 -28.85
CA LEU A 77 -28.33 -1.10 -27.50
C LEU A 77 -29.84 -0.83 -27.43
N GLN A 78 -30.58 -1.73 -26.78
CA GLN A 78 -32.03 -1.62 -26.60
C GLN A 78 -32.41 -1.76 -25.12
N GLY A 79 -33.62 -1.35 -24.78
CA GLY A 79 -34.18 -1.50 -23.43
C GLY A 79 -33.42 -0.67 -22.39
N SER A 80 -33.15 -1.27 -21.23
CA SER A 80 -32.63 -0.56 -20.05
C SER A 80 -31.28 0.12 -20.28
N LEU A 81 -30.40 -0.45 -21.10
CA LEU A 81 -29.08 0.13 -21.38
C LEU A 81 -29.19 1.43 -22.18
N ALA A 82 -30.06 1.46 -23.20
CA ALA A 82 -30.32 2.67 -23.97
C ALA A 82 -30.99 3.75 -23.11
N SER A 83 -31.97 3.36 -22.28
CA SER A 83 -32.60 4.27 -21.32
C SER A 83 -31.60 4.83 -20.30
N PHE A 84 -30.63 4.03 -19.86
CA PHE A 84 -29.59 4.48 -18.93
C PHE A 84 -28.63 5.47 -19.60
N ALA A 85 -28.21 5.23 -20.84
CA ALA A 85 -27.40 6.18 -21.62
C ALA A 85 -28.13 7.52 -21.83
N ALA A 86 -29.43 7.47 -22.13
CA ALA A 86 -30.27 8.66 -22.25
C ALA A 86 -30.41 9.41 -20.92
N PHE A 87 -30.66 8.68 -19.83
CA PHE A 87 -30.72 9.26 -18.49
C PHE A 87 -29.42 9.99 -18.13
N LEU A 88 -28.25 9.36 -18.32
CA LEU A 88 -26.97 10.01 -18.01
C LEU A 88 -26.74 11.26 -18.87
N THR A 89 -27.12 11.22 -20.14
CA THR A 89 -27.02 12.37 -21.06
C THR A 89 -27.89 13.52 -20.59
N GLU A 90 -29.16 13.26 -20.28
CA GLU A 90 -30.10 14.26 -19.76
C GLU A 90 -29.59 14.88 -18.45
N ARG A 91 -29.12 14.04 -17.51
CA ARG A 91 -28.55 14.53 -16.25
C ARG A 91 -27.32 15.42 -16.49
N ALA A 92 -26.45 15.05 -17.42
CA ALA A 92 -25.28 15.87 -17.75
C ALA A 92 -25.68 17.21 -18.38
N GLN A 93 -26.66 17.22 -19.30
CA GLN A 93 -27.16 18.45 -19.93
C GLN A 93 -27.82 19.39 -18.91
N LEU A 94 -28.55 18.85 -17.93
CA LEU A 94 -29.15 19.63 -16.84
C LEU A 94 -28.10 20.27 -15.92
N HIS A 95 -27.01 19.57 -15.62
CA HIS A 95 -25.94 20.08 -14.75
C HIS A 95 -24.90 20.94 -15.48
N GLY A 96 -24.81 20.81 -16.80
CA GLY A 96 -23.90 21.59 -17.65
C GLY A 96 -22.43 21.21 -17.46
N SER A 97 -21.55 22.08 -17.97
CA SER A 97 -20.09 21.90 -17.89
C SER A 97 -19.61 21.82 -16.45
N ILE A 98 -18.57 21.03 -16.21
CA ILE A 98 -18.00 20.87 -14.87
C ILE A 98 -17.44 22.18 -14.31
N GLY A 99 -17.94 22.59 -13.14
CA GLY A 99 -17.33 23.65 -12.36
C GLY A 99 -16.02 23.21 -11.72
N TRP A 100 -15.18 24.16 -11.35
CA TRP A 100 -13.87 23.88 -10.73
C TRP A 100 -13.98 23.10 -9.41
N PHE A 101 -15.05 23.31 -8.62
CA PHE A 101 -15.31 22.54 -7.40
C PHE A 101 -15.57 21.05 -7.70
N THR A 102 -16.33 20.75 -8.75
CA THR A 102 -16.59 19.37 -9.19
C THR A 102 -15.29 18.73 -9.66
N TYR A 103 -14.50 19.45 -10.47
CA TYR A 103 -13.18 19.00 -10.90
C TYR A 103 -12.25 18.66 -9.72
N LEU A 104 -12.16 19.56 -8.74
CA LEU A 104 -11.37 19.36 -7.53
C LEU A 104 -11.88 18.16 -6.73
N GLY A 105 -13.20 18.04 -6.55
CA GLY A 105 -13.83 16.91 -5.88
C GLY A 105 -13.55 15.57 -6.57
N MET A 106 -13.58 15.54 -7.91
CA MET A 106 -13.23 14.36 -8.71
C MET A 106 -11.76 13.98 -8.55
N ALA A 107 -10.85 14.96 -8.62
CA ALA A 107 -9.41 14.73 -8.47
C ALA A 107 -9.09 14.20 -7.06
N MET A 108 -9.62 14.83 -6.01
CA MET A 108 -9.41 14.40 -4.63
C MET A 108 -10.02 13.02 -4.36
N SER A 109 -11.21 12.73 -4.89
CA SER A 109 -11.86 11.42 -4.73
C SER A 109 -11.08 10.31 -5.43
N THR A 110 -10.58 10.58 -6.63
CA THR A 110 -9.67 9.68 -7.36
C THR A 110 -8.37 9.47 -6.58
N GLY A 111 -7.81 10.54 -6.01
CA GLY A 111 -6.64 10.48 -5.15
C GLY A 111 -6.87 9.61 -3.90
N ALA A 112 -8.00 9.77 -3.22
CA ALA A 112 -8.34 8.92 -2.08
C ALA A 112 -8.45 7.43 -2.46
N ALA A 113 -9.12 7.13 -3.58
CA ALA A 113 -9.26 5.76 -4.09
C ALA A 113 -7.91 5.13 -4.48
N THR A 114 -7.08 5.86 -5.23
CA THR A 114 -5.74 5.39 -5.63
C THR A 114 -4.75 5.35 -4.46
N GLY A 115 -4.95 6.17 -3.42
CA GLY A 115 -4.21 6.09 -2.16
C GLY A 115 -4.46 4.78 -1.41
N ILE A 116 -5.72 4.30 -1.40
CA ILE A 116 -6.06 2.97 -0.85
C ILE A 116 -5.38 1.87 -1.68
N ALA A 117 -5.26 2.04 -2.99
CA ALA A 117 -4.60 1.08 -3.88
C ALA A 117 -3.09 0.89 -3.59
N ILE A 118 -2.46 1.77 -2.81
CA ILE A 118 -1.07 1.56 -2.36
C ILE A 118 -0.96 0.32 -1.45
N ASN A 119 -2.03 -0.07 -0.74
CA ASN A 119 -2.06 -1.36 -0.02
C ASN A 119 -1.90 -2.57 -0.95
N ILE A 120 -2.52 -2.50 -2.14
CA ILE A 120 -2.41 -3.54 -3.15
C ILE A 120 -0.97 -3.60 -3.67
N ALA A 121 -0.36 -2.43 -3.91
CA ALA A 121 1.04 -2.36 -4.31
C ALA A 121 1.99 -2.87 -3.22
N HIS A 122 1.70 -2.59 -1.95
CA HIS A 122 2.42 -3.11 -0.80
C HIS A 122 2.40 -4.66 -0.82
N GLU A 123 1.22 -5.26 -0.86
CA GLU A 123 1.08 -6.71 -0.84
C GLU A 123 1.76 -7.38 -2.05
N LEU A 124 1.51 -6.86 -3.25
CA LEU A 124 2.08 -7.38 -4.48
C LEU A 124 3.59 -7.16 -4.59
N GLY A 125 4.12 -6.11 -3.96
CA GLY A 125 5.53 -5.78 -3.92
C GLY A 125 6.36 -6.85 -3.23
N HIS A 126 5.82 -7.51 -2.20
CA HIS A 126 6.49 -8.59 -1.47
C HIS A 126 6.52 -9.91 -2.22
N LYS A 127 5.59 -10.12 -3.15
CA LYS A 127 5.51 -11.38 -3.89
C LYS A 127 6.68 -11.51 -4.87
N ASN A 128 7.26 -12.71 -4.96
CA ASN A 128 8.42 -12.96 -5.83
C ASN A 128 8.09 -13.17 -7.32
N ARG A 129 6.82 -13.20 -7.71
CA ARG A 129 6.38 -13.38 -9.10
C ARG A 129 6.52 -12.10 -9.91
N GLY A 130 7.00 -12.21 -11.15
CA GLY A 130 7.18 -11.07 -12.05
C GLY A 130 5.90 -10.26 -12.29
N MET A 131 4.78 -10.94 -12.52
CA MET A 131 3.46 -10.30 -12.71
C MET A 131 3.02 -9.49 -11.48
N ALA A 132 3.25 -10.01 -10.26
CA ALA A 132 2.90 -9.30 -9.04
C ALA A 132 3.72 -8.01 -8.90
N LYS A 133 5.05 -8.08 -9.14
CA LYS A 133 5.92 -6.89 -9.12
C LYS A 133 5.56 -5.88 -10.20
N PHE A 134 5.15 -6.35 -11.39
CA PHE A 134 4.64 -5.49 -12.46
C PHE A 134 3.38 -4.75 -12.00
N LEU A 135 2.38 -5.48 -11.49
CA LEU A 135 1.13 -4.89 -11.02
C LEU A 135 1.33 -3.96 -9.80
N ALA A 136 2.29 -4.26 -8.92
CA ALA A 136 2.67 -3.37 -7.83
C ALA A 136 3.18 -2.01 -8.35
N LYS A 137 4.08 -2.02 -9.33
CA LYS A 137 4.60 -0.79 -9.95
C LYS A 137 3.53 -0.07 -10.73
N LEU A 138 2.66 -0.80 -11.42
CA LEU A 138 1.52 -0.23 -12.15
C LEU A 138 0.53 0.46 -11.21
N ALA A 139 0.23 -0.14 -10.05
CA ALA A 139 -0.62 0.49 -9.03
C ALA A 139 0.06 1.73 -8.41
N LEU A 140 1.38 1.72 -8.17
CA LEU A 140 2.11 2.92 -7.71
C LEU A 140 2.24 4.00 -8.79
N ALA A 141 2.07 3.63 -10.06
CA ALA A 141 2.16 4.56 -11.18
C ALA A 141 1.07 5.64 -11.09
N SER A 142 -0.13 5.28 -10.65
CA SER A 142 -1.26 6.22 -10.54
C SER A 142 -0.95 7.35 -9.55
N THR A 143 -0.24 7.07 -8.46
CA THR A 143 0.04 8.05 -7.40
C THR A 143 1.40 8.73 -7.51
N PHE A 144 2.19 8.39 -8.54
CA PHE A 144 3.59 8.82 -8.71
C PHE A 144 4.52 8.44 -7.53
N TYR A 145 4.16 7.41 -6.76
CA TYR A 145 4.85 7.04 -5.52
C TYR A 145 5.86 5.89 -5.69
N GLY A 146 6.59 5.87 -6.82
CA GLY A 146 7.41 4.70 -7.22
C GLY A 146 8.58 4.33 -6.30
N HIS A 147 9.14 5.29 -5.56
CA HIS A 147 10.24 5.01 -4.61
C HIS A 147 9.81 4.10 -3.45
N PHE A 148 8.51 4.07 -3.12
CA PHE A 148 7.94 3.18 -2.11
C PHE A 148 8.24 1.71 -2.41
N PHE A 149 8.25 1.29 -3.67
CA PHE A 149 8.52 -0.10 -4.06
C PHE A 149 9.87 -0.61 -3.52
N VAL A 150 10.89 0.26 -3.51
CA VAL A 150 12.22 -0.08 -3.00
C VAL A 150 12.31 0.17 -1.51
N GLU A 151 11.89 1.35 -1.04
CA GLU A 151 12.03 1.72 0.37
C GLU A 151 11.27 0.75 1.25
N HIS A 152 10.04 0.39 0.88
CA HIS A 152 9.24 -0.49 1.70
C HIS A 152 9.88 -1.88 1.82
N ASN A 153 10.19 -2.50 0.68
CA ASN A 153 10.60 -3.90 0.62
C ASN A 153 12.02 -4.16 1.12
N ARG A 154 12.91 -3.16 1.06
CA ARG A 154 14.34 -3.33 1.43
C ARG A 154 14.80 -2.40 2.55
N GLY A 155 14.01 -1.38 2.86
CA GLY A 155 14.34 -0.38 3.87
C GLY A 155 13.47 -0.53 5.10
N HIS A 156 12.21 -0.13 4.99
CA HIS A 156 11.26 -0.02 6.08
C HIS A 156 11.15 -1.31 6.90
N HIS A 157 10.92 -2.48 6.30
CA HIS A 157 10.80 -3.73 7.08
C HIS A 157 12.05 -4.07 7.89
N VAL A 158 13.23 -3.66 7.45
CA VAL A 158 14.50 -3.91 8.15
C VAL A 158 14.69 -2.92 9.31
N ARG A 159 14.17 -1.70 9.17
CA ARG A 159 14.37 -0.59 10.11
C ARG A 159 13.10 -0.18 10.85
N VAL A 160 12.01 -0.94 10.72
CA VAL A 160 10.69 -0.55 11.21
C VAL A 160 10.75 -0.20 12.71
N ALA A 161 10.15 0.93 13.08
CA ALA A 161 10.17 1.49 14.42
C ALA A 161 11.58 1.82 15.00
N THR A 162 12.63 1.91 14.17
CA THR A 162 13.93 2.43 14.58
C THR A 162 14.11 3.91 14.17
N PRO A 163 15.05 4.66 14.79
CA PRO A 163 15.32 6.05 14.44
C PRO A 163 15.73 6.28 12.98
N GLU A 164 16.30 5.25 12.34
CA GLU A 164 16.78 5.26 10.96
C GLU A 164 15.67 5.03 9.94
N ASP A 165 14.46 4.62 10.36
CA ASP A 165 13.33 4.45 9.46
C ASP A 165 12.58 5.76 9.20
N PRO A 166 12.61 6.28 7.96
CA PRO A 166 11.88 7.50 7.62
C PRO A 166 10.36 7.28 7.59
N ALA A 167 9.86 6.05 7.46
CA ALA A 167 8.44 5.74 7.33
C ALA A 167 7.73 5.51 8.69
N SER A 168 8.45 5.33 9.78
CA SER A 168 7.89 5.28 11.13
C SER A 168 7.79 6.68 11.74
N SER A 169 6.62 7.05 12.27
CA SER A 169 6.46 8.30 13.03
C SER A 169 7.13 8.20 14.38
N ARG A 170 7.79 9.29 14.81
CA ARG A 170 8.36 9.36 16.16
C ARG A 170 7.24 9.59 17.18
N LEU A 171 7.45 9.15 18.42
CA LEU A 171 6.49 9.39 19.50
C LEU A 171 6.28 10.91 19.70
N GLY A 172 5.03 11.36 19.66
CA GLY A 172 4.67 12.78 19.79
C GLY A 172 4.93 13.64 18.55
N GLU A 173 5.36 13.05 17.42
CA GLU A 173 5.54 13.77 16.16
C GLU A 173 4.19 14.12 15.54
N SER A 174 3.98 15.40 15.22
CA SER A 174 2.77 15.82 14.49
C SER A 174 2.78 15.25 13.07
N PHE A 175 1.60 15.00 12.51
CA PHE A 175 1.47 14.56 11.10
C PHE A 175 2.19 15.52 10.14
N TRP A 176 2.09 16.83 10.38
CA TRP A 176 2.68 17.85 9.52
C TRP A 176 4.21 17.92 9.63
N SER A 177 4.78 17.55 10.77
CA SER A 177 6.24 17.37 10.93
C SER A 177 6.71 16.08 10.26
N PHE A 178 5.91 15.01 10.38
CA PHE A 178 6.21 13.69 9.84
C PHE A 178 6.17 13.64 8.32
N LEU A 179 5.17 14.24 7.69
CA LEU A 179 4.89 14.13 6.25
C LEU A 179 6.08 14.54 5.35
N PRO A 180 6.67 15.75 5.45
CA PRO A 180 7.80 16.12 4.61
C PRO A 180 9.03 15.27 4.90
N ARG A 181 9.27 14.90 6.17
CA ARG A 181 10.36 14.02 6.59
C ARG A 181 10.24 12.66 5.90
N THR A 182 9.09 12.02 6.02
CA THR A 182 8.91 10.66 5.50
C THR A 182 9.02 10.62 3.98
N VAL A 183 8.43 11.59 3.25
CA VAL A 183 8.50 11.61 1.79
C VAL A 183 9.94 11.79 1.30
N TRP A 184 10.64 12.80 1.83
CA TRP A 184 11.99 13.13 1.39
C TRP A 184 13.01 12.05 1.76
N PHE A 185 13.02 11.62 3.02
CA PHE A 185 14.02 10.64 3.48
C PHE A 185 13.70 9.22 2.99
N SER A 186 12.43 8.85 2.75
CA SER A 186 12.11 7.57 2.08
C SER A 186 12.66 7.53 0.65
N LEU A 187 12.53 8.63 -0.09
CA LEU A 187 13.09 8.73 -1.43
C LEU A 187 14.63 8.63 -1.40
N SER A 188 15.27 9.39 -0.51
CA SER A 188 16.73 9.37 -0.36
C SER A 188 17.24 7.98 0.04
N SER A 189 16.56 7.31 0.97
CA SER A 189 16.91 5.96 1.41
C SER A 189 16.72 4.94 0.28
N ALA A 190 15.60 4.98 -0.45
CA ALA A 190 15.38 4.12 -1.61
C ALA A 190 16.49 4.25 -2.65
N TRP A 191 16.89 5.49 -2.93
CA TRP A 191 17.97 5.79 -3.87
C TRP A 191 19.32 5.23 -3.40
N HIS A 192 19.63 5.39 -2.11
CA HIS A 192 20.86 4.89 -1.51
C HIS A 192 20.92 3.34 -1.54
N LEU A 193 19.83 2.66 -1.17
CA LEU A 193 19.72 1.20 -1.19
C LEU A 193 19.94 0.63 -2.60
N GLU A 194 19.35 1.25 -3.62
CA GLU A 194 19.56 0.81 -5.00
C GLU A 194 20.96 1.14 -5.53
N SER A 195 21.52 2.28 -5.13
CA SER A 195 22.89 2.66 -5.49
C SER A 195 23.90 1.64 -4.96
N GLN A 196 23.81 1.27 -3.68
CA GLN A 196 24.65 0.22 -3.07
C GLN A 196 24.47 -1.15 -3.76
N ARG A 197 23.24 -1.49 -4.14
CA ARG A 197 22.96 -2.75 -4.83
C ARG A 197 23.60 -2.79 -6.21
N LEU A 198 23.55 -1.68 -6.96
CA LEU A 198 24.13 -1.58 -8.29
C LEU A 198 25.66 -1.54 -8.26
N GLU A 199 26.24 -0.87 -7.26
CA GLU A 199 27.68 -0.86 -7.03
C GLU A 199 28.22 -2.28 -6.80
N LYS A 200 27.55 -3.09 -5.96
CA LYS A 200 27.87 -4.52 -5.77
C LYS A 200 27.77 -5.36 -7.05
N LEU A 201 27.03 -4.88 -8.05
CA LEU A 201 26.88 -5.51 -9.36
C LEU A 201 27.83 -4.91 -10.42
N GLY A 202 28.67 -3.94 -10.05
CA GLY A 202 29.57 -3.23 -10.97
C GLY A 202 28.83 -2.34 -11.97
N LEU A 203 27.63 -1.86 -11.63
CA LEU A 203 26.77 -1.04 -12.51
C LEU A 203 26.66 0.40 -11.98
N PRO A 204 26.49 1.40 -12.87
CA PRO A 204 26.23 2.78 -12.45
C PRO A 204 24.86 2.91 -11.78
N THR A 205 24.68 3.92 -10.92
CA THR A 205 23.42 4.18 -10.19
C THR A 205 22.26 4.52 -11.12
N LEU A 206 22.54 5.23 -12.22
CA LEU A 206 21.62 5.55 -13.30
C LEU A 206 21.54 4.43 -14.35
N HIS A 207 21.32 3.20 -13.90
CA HIS A 207 21.12 2.05 -14.78
C HIS A 207 19.64 1.65 -14.82
N TRP A 208 19.15 1.11 -15.94
CA TRP A 208 17.75 0.66 -16.09
C TRP A 208 17.34 -0.45 -15.11
N LYS A 209 18.34 -1.12 -14.50
CA LYS A 209 18.13 -2.12 -13.44
C LYS A 209 17.82 -1.48 -12.09
N ASN A 210 17.93 -0.16 -11.93
CA ASN A 210 17.57 0.55 -10.71
C ASN A 210 16.07 0.42 -10.44
N GLY A 211 15.71 -0.16 -9.30
CA GLY A 211 14.34 -0.41 -8.90
C GLY A 211 13.49 0.86 -8.80
N VAL A 212 14.08 1.97 -8.34
CA VAL A 212 13.41 3.27 -8.22
C VAL A 212 13.11 3.84 -9.62
N LEU A 213 14.11 3.89 -10.50
CA LEU A 213 13.92 4.36 -11.88
C LEU A 213 12.92 3.49 -12.63
N SER A 214 13.02 2.17 -12.46
CA SER A 214 12.08 1.23 -13.06
C SER A 214 10.66 1.49 -12.60
N ALA A 215 10.42 1.76 -11.31
CA ALA A 215 9.07 2.06 -10.80
C ALA A 215 8.55 3.41 -11.29
N TRP A 216 9.38 4.46 -11.28
CA TRP A 216 9.00 5.78 -11.81
C TRP A 216 8.77 5.79 -13.31
N LEU A 217 9.41 4.92 -14.08
CA LEU A 217 9.14 4.78 -15.50
C LEU A 217 7.67 4.44 -15.76
N TYR A 218 7.03 3.60 -14.92
CA TYR A 218 5.60 3.32 -15.06
C TYR A 218 4.77 4.58 -14.83
N SER A 219 5.11 5.39 -13.82
CA SER A 219 4.43 6.66 -13.56
C SER A 219 4.57 7.62 -14.74
N VAL A 220 5.81 7.80 -15.25
CA VAL A 220 6.10 8.67 -16.39
C VAL A 220 5.37 8.22 -17.65
N VAL A 221 5.34 6.92 -17.93
CA VAL A 221 4.62 6.38 -19.09
C VAL A 221 3.11 6.58 -18.93
N LEU A 222 2.53 6.21 -17.79
CA LEU A 222 1.09 6.35 -17.56
C LEU A 222 0.65 7.82 -17.63
N TRP A 223 1.34 8.70 -16.91
CA TRP A 223 1.02 10.13 -16.90
C TRP A 223 1.33 10.78 -18.25
N GLY A 224 2.43 10.41 -18.89
CA GLY A 224 2.81 10.90 -20.20
C GLY A 224 1.78 10.54 -21.28
N VAL A 225 1.26 9.31 -21.26
CA VAL A 225 0.17 8.89 -22.16
C VAL A 225 -1.09 9.69 -21.90
N LEU A 226 -1.47 9.89 -20.63
CA LEU A 226 -2.65 10.70 -20.29
C LEU A 226 -2.51 12.17 -20.72
N ILE A 227 -1.33 12.76 -20.53
CA ILE A 227 -1.02 14.14 -20.94
C ILE A 227 -1.00 14.25 -22.48
N ALA A 228 -0.44 13.26 -23.17
CA ALA A 228 -0.43 13.23 -24.63
C ALA A 228 -1.84 13.08 -25.21
N TRP A 229 -2.71 12.30 -24.56
CA TRP A 229 -4.08 12.07 -25.01
C TRP A 229 -5.03 13.21 -24.67
N LEU A 230 -5.02 13.70 -23.43
CA LEU A 230 -5.97 14.70 -22.91
C LEU A 230 -5.42 16.13 -22.96
N GLY A 231 -4.16 16.30 -23.35
CA GLY A 231 -3.48 17.59 -23.37
C GLY A 231 -3.02 18.05 -21.98
N ALA A 232 -2.41 19.25 -21.93
CA ALA A 232 -1.85 19.81 -20.71
C ALA A 232 -2.90 20.11 -19.61
N ALA A 233 -4.18 20.18 -19.96
CA ALA A 233 -5.28 20.44 -19.03
C ALA A 233 -5.44 19.34 -17.94
N VAL A 234 -4.96 18.12 -18.20
CA VAL A 234 -4.99 17.03 -17.22
C VAL A 234 -3.92 17.14 -16.14
N ILE A 235 -2.87 17.95 -16.34
CA ILE A 235 -1.74 18.04 -15.42
C ILE A 235 -2.19 18.44 -14.00
N PRO A 236 -3.02 19.49 -13.79
CA PRO A 236 -3.54 19.81 -12.46
C PRO A 236 -4.30 18.65 -11.82
N PHE A 237 -5.13 17.94 -12.59
CA PHE A 237 -5.87 16.75 -12.11
C PHE A 237 -4.90 15.70 -11.56
N LEU A 238 -3.88 15.34 -12.34
CA LEU A 238 -2.90 14.32 -11.97
C LEU A 238 -2.10 14.73 -10.72
N VAL A 239 -1.67 15.99 -10.64
CA VAL A 239 -0.94 16.52 -9.49
C VAL A 239 -1.80 16.53 -8.24
N ILE A 240 -3.05 17.01 -8.33
CA ILE A 240 -3.99 17.03 -7.19
C ILE A 240 -4.26 15.61 -6.72
N GLN A 241 -4.64 14.71 -7.61
CA GLN A 241 -4.98 13.33 -7.21
C GLN A 241 -3.77 12.59 -6.64
N GLY A 242 -2.56 12.75 -7.22
CA GLY A 242 -1.35 12.09 -6.72
C GLY A 242 -0.92 12.62 -5.35
N SER A 243 -1.08 13.93 -5.14
CA SER A 243 -0.84 14.57 -3.85
C SER A 243 -1.85 14.08 -2.80
N THR A 244 -3.14 14.07 -3.13
CA THR A 244 -4.20 13.54 -2.25
C THR A 244 -3.97 12.07 -1.92
N ALA A 245 -3.58 11.24 -2.89
CA ALA A 245 -3.28 9.83 -2.68
C ALA A 245 -2.12 9.63 -1.71
N SER A 246 -1.02 10.37 -1.90
CA SER A 246 0.15 10.33 -1.02
C SER A 246 -0.18 10.78 0.40
N LEU A 247 -1.01 11.83 0.53
CA LEU A 247 -1.49 12.35 1.82
C LEU A 247 -2.38 11.34 2.53
N CYS A 248 -3.39 10.79 1.85
CA CYS A 248 -4.30 9.80 2.42
C CYS A 248 -3.56 8.54 2.86
N TRP A 249 -2.62 8.06 2.04
CA TRP A 249 -1.75 6.94 2.38
C TRP A 249 -0.98 7.22 3.67
N ARG A 250 -0.23 8.33 3.70
CA ARG A 250 0.60 8.66 4.86
C ARG A 250 -0.24 8.89 6.10
N TRP A 251 -1.37 9.60 5.99
CA TRP A 251 -2.30 9.80 7.08
C TRP A 251 -2.72 8.47 7.72
N SER A 252 -3.18 7.51 6.90
CA SER A 252 -3.61 6.21 7.39
C SER A 252 -2.48 5.46 8.12
N THR A 253 -1.26 5.46 7.56
CA THR A 253 -0.11 4.79 8.16
C THR A 253 0.40 5.47 9.44
N THR A 254 0.36 6.80 9.52
CA THR A 254 0.74 7.54 10.73
C THR A 254 -0.27 7.30 11.84
N SER A 255 -1.57 7.32 11.55
CA SER A 255 -2.60 7.00 12.55
C SER A 255 -2.38 5.60 13.16
N SER A 256 -2.06 4.60 12.34
CA SER A 256 -1.73 3.25 12.83
C SER A 256 -0.44 3.23 13.66
N THR A 257 0.62 3.91 13.20
CA THR A 257 1.92 3.94 13.90
C THR A 257 1.84 4.68 15.23
N THR A 258 1.14 5.82 15.28
CA THR A 258 0.90 6.59 16.51
C THR A 258 0.11 5.76 17.53
N VAL A 259 -0.90 4.98 17.10
CA VAL A 259 -1.64 4.08 17.99
C VAL A 259 -0.74 2.98 18.55
N CYS A 260 0.12 2.36 17.72
CA CYS A 260 1.09 1.36 18.18
C CYS A 260 2.13 1.95 19.15
N CYS A 261 2.67 3.14 18.86
CA CYS A 261 3.61 3.83 19.73
C CYS A 261 2.97 4.34 21.03
N ALA A 262 1.69 4.72 21.01
CA ALA A 262 0.96 5.14 22.22
C ALA A 262 0.60 3.94 23.12
N ARG A 263 0.35 2.76 22.54
CA ARG A 263 -0.01 1.55 23.29
C ARG A 263 1.20 0.84 23.90
N ASN A 264 2.38 0.98 23.30
CA ASN A 264 3.65 0.51 23.87
C ASN A 264 4.31 1.65 24.67
N SER A 265 4.14 1.63 25.99
CA SER A 265 4.65 2.65 26.92
C SER A 265 6.15 2.97 26.73
N PRO A 266 6.63 4.15 27.20
CA PRO A 266 8.02 4.62 27.04
C PRO A 266 9.11 3.60 27.45
N THR A 267 8.76 2.69 28.34
CA THR A 267 9.60 1.60 28.84
C THR A 267 9.94 0.55 27.78
N ALA A 268 9.05 0.25 26.83
CA ALA A 268 9.31 -0.72 25.77
C ALA A 268 10.32 -0.19 24.74
N VAL A 269 10.21 1.09 24.37
CA VAL A 269 11.11 1.75 23.42
C VAL A 269 12.48 2.04 24.04
N MET A 270 12.55 2.46 25.32
CA MET A 270 13.83 2.62 26.03
C MET A 270 14.60 1.31 26.19
N ASN A 271 13.90 0.18 26.37
CA ASN A 271 14.52 -1.13 26.48
C ASN A 271 15.04 -1.67 25.13
N ALA A 272 14.43 -1.27 24.01
CA ALA A 272 14.96 -1.55 22.67
C ALA A 272 16.19 -0.68 22.36
N ALA A 273 16.14 0.62 22.71
CA ALA A 273 17.25 1.55 22.49
C ALA A 273 18.51 1.21 23.32
N ARG A 274 18.35 0.70 24.56
CA ARG A 274 19.48 0.24 25.38
C ARG A 274 20.15 -1.04 24.87
N ARG A 275 19.50 -1.83 24.01
CA ARG A 275 20.08 -3.03 23.40
C ARG A 275 20.91 -2.73 22.13
N ALA A 276 20.82 -1.51 21.59
CA ALA A 276 21.51 -1.11 20.37
C ALA A 276 22.89 -0.45 20.61
N THR A 277 23.30 -0.22 21.85
CA THR A 277 24.65 0.30 22.18
C THR A 277 25.67 -0.84 22.26
N PRO A 278 26.76 -0.83 21.47
CA PRO A 278 27.75 -1.89 21.50
C PRO A 278 28.70 -1.69 22.69
N GLY A 279 28.62 -2.58 23.69
CA GLY A 279 29.54 -2.56 24.83
C GLY A 279 29.26 -3.66 25.86
N THR A 280 30.11 -4.70 25.83
CA THR A 280 30.47 -5.60 26.94
C THR A 280 29.38 -6.44 27.64
N ALA A 281 29.31 -7.71 27.20
CA ALA A 281 29.24 -8.96 27.98
C ALA A 281 28.33 -9.02 29.24
N THR A 282 27.32 -9.87 29.35
CA THR A 282 27.45 -11.33 29.53
C THR A 282 26.04 -11.93 29.72
N GLY A 283 25.79 -13.14 29.19
CA GLY A 283 24.82 -14.09 29.75
C GLY A 283 23.34 -13.99 29.35
N SER A 284 22.83 -15.12 28.86
CA SER A 284 21.41 -15.48 28.60
C SER A 284 20.76 -14.93 27.33
N SER A 285 20.58 -15.81 26.35
CA SER A 285 19.66 -15.63 25.23
C SER A 285 18.21 -15.65 25.73
N PRO A 286 17.33 -14.79 25.20
CA PRO A 286 15.98 -15.25 24.93
C PRO A 286 15.55 -14.94 23.49
N THR A 287 15.04 -15.99 22.86
CA THR A 287 14.11 -15.96 21.73
C THR A 287 12.96 -14.98 21.99
N SER A 288 12.75 -14.01 21.10
CA SER A 288 11.50 -13.23 21.05
C SER A 288 10.89 -13.35 19.65
N SER A 289 10.02 -14.34 19.50
CA SER A 289 8.94 -14.33 18.52
C SER A 289 7.98 -13.19 18.88
N CYS A 290 7.68 -12.31 17.93
CA CYS A 290 6.53 -11.42 18.03
C CYS A 290 5.27 -12.27 17.87
N SER A 291 4.81 -12.84 18.98
CA SER A 291 3.59 -13.62 19.09
C SER A 291 2.79 -13.07 20.26
N SER A 292 1.90 -12.11 20.02
CA SER A 292 0.76 -11.81 20.90
C SER A 292 -0.15 -10.70 20.32
N CYS A 293 -1.15 -11.11 19.55
CA CYS A 293 -2.49 -10.52 19.57
C CYS A 293 -3.47 -11.64 19.91
N SER A 294 -3.49 -12.08 21.17
CA SER A 294 -4.59 -12.90 21.70
C SER A 294 -4.48 -13.10 23.22
N ALA A 295 -5.61 -12.87 23.88
CA ALA A 295 -6.10 -13.44 25.14
C ALA A 295 -5.52 -12.96 26.49
N THR A 296 -6.45 -12.43 27.27
CA THR A 296 -6.49 -12.17 28.72
C THR A 296 -6.01 -13.37 29.56
N PRO A 297 -5.32 -13.18 30.72
CA PRO A 297 -4.77 -14.29 31.48
C PRO A 297 -5.75 -14.81 32.54
N THR A 298 -5.85 -16.14 32.66
CA THR A 298 -6.31 -16.84 33.87
C THR A 298 -5.12 -17.55 34.54
N THR A 299 -5.19 -17.61 35.86
CA THR A 299 -4.12 -17.83 36.85
C THR A 299 -3.57 -19.26 36.93
N THR A 300 -2.27 -19.39 37.25
CA THR A 300 -1.61 -20.17 38.36
C THR A 300 -0.27 -20.82 37.92
N PRO A 301 0.82 -20.84 38.74
CA PRO A 301 2.18 -21.16 38.27
C PRO A 301 2.73 -22.53 38.74
N THR A 302 3.57 -23.19 37.93
CA THR A 302 4.50 -24.25 38.38
C THR A 302 5.88 -24.20 37.68
N ARG A 303 6.91 -24.58 38.47
CA ARG A 303 8.39 -24.45 38.39
C ARG A 303 9.13 -24.74 37.05
N PRO A 304 10.38 -24.23 36.89
CA PRO A 304 11.16 -24.37 35.66
C PRO A 304 12.04 -25.64 35.62
N VAL A 305 12.14 -26.27 34.45
CA VAL A 305 13.12 -27.32 34.10
C VAL A 305 14.24 -26.70 33.24
N ARG A 306 15.49 -27.07 33.54
CA ARG A 306 16.74 -26.49 33.02
C ARG A 306 17.12 -27.15 31.68
N ILE A 307 17.31 -26.38 30.60
CA ILE A 307 17.76 -26.89 29.28
C ILE A 307 19.22 -26.47 29.02
N ARG A 308 20.07 -27.43 28.62
CA ARG A 308 21.47 -27.22 28.17
C ARG A 308 21.50 -26.81 26.69
N PRO A 309 22.44 -25.97 26.22
CA PRO A 309 22.51 -25.55 24.82
C PRO A 309 23.17 -26.63 23.95
N CYS A 310 22.64 -26.82 22.74
CA CYS A 310 23.17 -27.74 21.72
C CYS A 310 23.98 -26.96 20.68
N VAL A 311 25.17 -27.47 20.37
CA VAL A 311 26.14 -26.91 19.40
C VAL A 311 25.82 -27.42 18.00
N THR A 312 25.99 -26.54 17.01
CA THR A 312 25.96 -26.80 15.57
C THR A 312 26.78 -28.03 15.14
N SER A 313 26.18 -28.99 14.45
CA SER A 313 26.91 -29.76 13.43
C SER A 313 25.99 -30.42 12.42
N THR A 314 26.43 -30.34 11.16
CA THR A 314 25.95 -31.00 9.96
C THR A 314 25.98 -32.53 10.05
N SER A 315 24.86 -33.22 9.80
CA SER A 315 24.76 -34.46 8.98
C SER A 315 23.45 -35.23 9.25
N ARG A 316 23.11 -36.09 8.28
CA ARG A 316 21.88 -36.89 8.13
C ARG A 316 21.66 -37.89 9.27
N HIS A 317 20.41 -38.07 9.73
CA HIS A 317 19.64 -39.34 9.78
C HIS A 317 18.38 -39.26 10.68
N SER A 318 17.28 -39.78 10.13
CA SER A 318 16.13 -40.51 10.71
C SER A 318 15.67 -40.33 12.18
N CYS A 319 14.35 -40.09 12.31
CA CYS A 319 13.43 -40.11 13.48
C CYS A 319 13.55 -41.32 14.45
N PRO A 320 12.99 -41.24 15.68
CA PRO A 320 11.63 -41.76 15.90
C PRO A 320 10.73 -40.96 16.87
N MET A 321 9.41 -41.19 16.70
CA MET A 321 8.29 -40.71 17.50
C MET A 321 8.37 -41.08 18.99
N ALA A 322 7.79 -40.24 19.85
CA ALA A 322 7.37 -40.61 21.20
C ALA A 322 5.96 -40.07 21.48
N THR A 323 5.09 -40.99 21.92
CA THR A 323 3.70 -40.85 22.35
C THR A 323 3.56 -40.13 23.70
N PRO A 324 2.37 -39.57 24.02
CA PRO A 324 2.18 -38.72 25.20
C PRO A 324 1.83 -39.52 26.46
N PRO A 325 2.11 -38.97 27.65
CA PRO A 325 1.20 -39.00 28.79
C PRO A 325 0.29 -37.76 28.83
#